data_AF-A0A2V0P8X1-F1
#
_entry.id   AF-A0A2V0P8X1-F1
#
_cell.length_a   1.000
_cell.length_b   1.000
_cell.length_c   1.000
_cell.angle_alpha   90.00
_cell.angle_beta   90.00
_cell.angle_gamma   90.00
#
_symmetry.space_group_name_H-M   'P 1'
#
loop_
_entity.id
_entity.type
_entity.pdbx_description
1 polymer ?
#
loop_
_entity_poly.entity_id
_entity_poly.type
_entity_poly.pdbx_seq_one_letter_code
_entity_poly.pdbx_strand_id
1 'polypeptide(L)'
;MSRNGGGQPSIAAALHALVATLKKRHPPGEVLSRAAPELDSLRDALDAAGDDAPIGPARELLVPFLRGTKGAGATRAALQALSHLAATPLKNRSMELLQSPGLLAALTACLRCSNTASAADAVSALRRLVFSRDFARAYLQRDPGVLDVLADMMMGGAPREGLQAVGRSVPSPHNDKVLTAEATWAAANILSNCYVSAVVGQSIGLAALALLWHPSPTPPHQAAVVLTALLKYDFTTRAGRRLAERTALAAGLFEMLRRIAESNDSERAQAALQGLLAAVEAMRVLLATYGDGEVRELAALLKGLASAVLDSGALQAGQCFDMASMPDGPATASALRGVCAAAERALECKQLQQLQQPQQQQQQQQQQQQLRGLLDGLCCCGRPPECAVCGKTRAGGVALRRCRGCGPVTAVRYCSEACCQEHWVKRRHRRLCEMVQAYCKLRDVVDVVRSGCAE
;
A
#
# COMPACT_ATOMS: atom_id res chain seq x y z
N MET A 1 53.97 -17.97 10.00
CA MET A 1 53.38 -18.14 8.65
C MET A 1 52.52 -16.92 8.36
N SER A 2 53.10 -15.94 7.65
CA SER A 2 52.41 -14.72 7.25
C SER A 2 51.38 -15.11 6.18
N ARG A 3 50.09 -14.87 6.42
CA ARG A 3 49.07 -14.98 5.37
C ARG A 3 49.46 -13.96 4.30
N ASN A 4 49.99 -14.44 3.17
CA ASN A 4 50.24 -13.62 1.99
C ASN A 4 49.00 -12.76 1.75
N GLY A 5 49.19 -11.44 1.78
CA GLY A 5 48.13 -10.45 1.57
C GLY A 5 47.62 -10.51 0.14
N GLY A 6 46.80 -11.52 -0.16
CA GLY A 6 45.94 -11.52 -1.33
C GLY A 6 45.04 -10.32 -1.19
N GLY A 7 45.35 -9.26 -1.95
CA GLY A 7 44.53 -8.04 -1.96
C GLY A 7 43.10 -8.42 -2.24
N GLN A 8 42.18 -8.00 -1.37
CA GLN A 8 40.76 -8.27 -1.55
C GLN A 8 40.34 -7.76 -2.94
N PRO A 9 39.57 -8.55 -3.71
CA PRO A 9 39.17 -8.15 -5.05
C PRO A 9 38.32 -6.88 -4.97
N SER A 10 38.62 -5.90 -5.80
CA SER A 10 37.79 -4.70 -5.91
C SER A 10 36.45 -5.04 -6.58
N ILE A 11 35.39 -4.29 -6.25
CA ILE A 11 34.05 -4.44 -6.88
C ILE A 11 34.16 -4.43 -8.40
N ALA A 12 34.98 -3.53 -8.96
CA ALA A 12 35.22 -3.45 -10.40
C ALA A 12 35.87 -4.72 -10.96
N ALA A 13 36.88 -5.28 -10.29
CA ALA A 13 37.53 -6.52 -10.71
C ALA A 13 36.54 -7.70 -10.71
N ALA A 14 35.71 -7.82 -9.67
CA ALA A 14 34.68 -8.86 -9.60
C ALA A 14 33.62 -8.72 -10.71
N LEU A 15 33.16 -7.49 -10.99
CA LEU A 15 32.25 -7.22 -12.12
C LEU A 15 32.88 -7.57 -13.47
N HIS A 16 34.17 -7.26 -13.67
CA HIS A 16 34.89 -7.62 -14.89
C HIS A 16 35.02 -9.14 -15.06
N ALA A 17 35.28 -9.87 -13.98
CA ALA A 17 35.35 -11.34 -13.98
C ALA A 17 33.99 -11.96 -14.35
N LEU A 18 32.91 -11.49 -13.72
CA LEU A 18 31.55 -11.87 -14.08
C LEU A 18 31.27 -11.61 -15.57
N VAL A 19 31.55 -10.39 -16.06
CA VAL A 19 31.33 -10.02 -17.46
C VAL A 19 32.15 -10.88 -18.42
N ALA A 20 33.38 -11.23 -18.07
CA ALA A 20 34.19 -12.16 -18.85
C ALA A 20 33.53 -13.55 -18.95
N THR A 21 32.97 -14.03 -17.84
CA THR A 21 32.21 -15.29 -17.80
C THR A 21 30.93 -15.23 -18.62
N LEU A 22 30.19 -14.12 -18.58
CA LEU A 22 28.97 -13.90 -19.37
C LEU A 22 29.23 -13.71 -20.88
N LYS A 23 30.43 -13.25 -21.27
CA LYS A 23 30.82 -13.12 -22.69
C LYS A 23 31.13 -14.46 -23.35
N LYS A 24 31.61 -15.44 -22.59
CA LYS A 24 31.93 -16.77 -23.10
C LYS A 24 30.66 -17.46 -23.62
N ARG A 25 30.79 -18.23 -24.70
CA ARG A 25 29.69 -19.04 -25.23
C ARG A 25 29.56 -20.28 -24.36
N HIS A 26 28.44 -20.40 -23.65
CA HIS A 26 28.08 -21.59 -22.88
C HIS A 26 26.79 -22.20 -23.43
N PRO A 27 26.55 -23.50 -23.20
CA PRO A 27 25.26 -24.11 -23.50
C PRO A 27 24.09 -23.36 -22.83
N PRO A 28 22.91 -23.27 -23.47
CA PRO A 28 21.71 -22.75 -22.82
C PRO A 28 21.44 -23.49 -21.50
N GLY A 29 21.24 -22.74 -20.41
CA GLY A 29 21.01 -23.30 -19.08
C GLY A 29 22.26 -23.39 -18.18
N GLU A 30 23.47 -23.45 -18.74
CA GLU A 30 24.71 -23.49 -17.94
C GLU A 30 25.26 -22.11 -17.57
N VAL A 31 24.86 -21.05 -18.27
CA VAL A 31 25.41 -19.69 -18.06
C VAL A 31 25.30 -19.26 -16.59
N LEU A 32 24.17 -19.55 -15.94
CA LEU A 32 23.91 -19.13 -14.56
C LEU A 32 24.77 -19.90 -13.55
N SER A 33 24.91 -21.23 -13.71
CA SER A 33 25.76 -22.04 -12.83
C SER A 33 27.25 -21.69 -12.99
N ARG A 34 27.69 -21.33 -14.20
CA ARG A 34 29.04 -20.84 -14.46
C ARG A 34 29.28 -19.44 -13.89
N ALA A 35 28.25 -18.60 -13.83
CA ALA A 35 28.34 -17.25 -13.27
C ALA A 35 28.28 -17.22 -11.73
N ALA A 36 27.73 -18.26 -11.08
CA ALA A 36 27.59 -18.35 -9.63
C ALA A 36 28.87 -18.01 -8.83
N PRO A 37 30.05 -18.60 -9.10
CA PRO A 37 31.27 -18.27 -8.33
C PRO A 37 31.71 -16.80 -8.49
N GLU A 38 31.42 -16.19 -9.64
CA GLU A 38 31.72 -14.77 -9.87
C GLU A 38 30.71 -13.85 -9.17
N LEU A 39 29.46 -14.29 -9.04
CA LEU A 39 28.45 -13.59 -8.24
C LEU A 39 28.76 -13.65 -6.75
N ASP A 40 29.22 -14.80 -6.26
CA ASP A 40 29.71 -14.95 -4.88
C ASP A 40 30.94 -14.06 -4.64
N SER A 41 31.90 -14.06 -5.58
CA SER A 41 33.07 -13.17 -5.52
C SER A 41 32.69 -11.68 -5.53
N LEU A 42 31.66 -11.30 -6.30
CA LEU A 42 31.13 -9.93 -6.29
C LEU A 42 30.52 -9.57 -4.94
N ARG A 43 29.76 -10.49 -4.33
CA ARG A 43 29.18 -10.29 -3.01
C ARG A 43 30.28 -10.13 -1.95
N ASP A 44 31.29 -11.01 -1.95
CA ASP A 44 32.42 -10.92 -1.02
C ASP A 44 33.19 -9.59 -1.20
N ALA A 45 33.36 -9.12 -2.44
CA ALA A 45 33.97 -7.82 -2.73
C ALA A 45 33.11 -6.65 -2.21
N LEU A 46 31.78 -6.74 -2.31
CA LEU A 46 30.87 -5.72 -1.79
C LEU A 46 30.87 -5.66 -0.26
N ASP A 47 30.93 -6.82 0.40
CA ASP A 47 31.01 -6.95 1.86
C ASP A 47 32.36 -6.42 2.37
N ALA A 48 33.46 -6.76 1.67
CA ALA A 48 34.82 -6.34 2.02
C ALA A 48 35.06 -4.85 1.80
N ALA A 49 34.58 -4.29 0.68
CA ALA A 49 34.76 -2.88 0.37
C ALA A 49 34.00 -1.96 1.33
N GLY A 50 33.02 -2.53 2.05
CA GLY A 50 32.15 -1.78 2.92
C GLY A 50 31.15 -0.95 2.14
N ASP A 51 30.23 -0.43 2.90
CA ASP A 51 28.91 -0.01 2.48
C ASP A 51 28.97 1.28 1.61
N ASP A 52 29.99 2.12 1.83
CA ASP A 52 30.24 3.38 1.12
C ASP A 52 31.10 3.26 -0.13
N ALA A 53 31.64 2.08 -0.43
CA ALA A 53 32.53 1.92 -1.58
C ALA A 53 31.77 2.18 -2.90
N PRO A 54 32.31 3.07 -3.77
CA PRO A 54 31.67 3.38 -5.03
C PRO A 54 31.73 2.18 -5.98
N ILE A 55 30.69 2.01 -6.79
CA ILE A 55 30.68 0.99 -7.85
C ILE A 55 31.48 1.50 -9.05
N GLY A 56 31.39 2.82 -9.30
CA GLY A 56 32.06 3.47 -10.42
C GLY A 56 31.45 3.07 -11.77
N PRO A 57 32.17 3.30 -12.89
CA PRO A 57 31.67 3.04 -14.24
C PRO A 57 31.46 1.55 -14.55
N ALA A 58 31.99 0.64 -13.72
CA ALA A 58 31.88 -0.81 -13.92
C ALA A 58 30.43 -1.31 -13.93
N ARG A 59 29.48 -0.58 -13.32
CA ARG A 59 28.04 -0.90 -13.38
C ARG A 59 27.48 -0.95 -14.81
N GLU A 60 28.02 -0.14 -15.73
CA GLU A 60 27.57 -0.07 -17.13
C GLU A 60 27.89 -1.36 -17.90
N LEU A 61 28.82 -2.17 -17.39
CA LEU A 61 29.20 -3.43 -18.02
C LEU A 61 28.04 -4.45 -18.03
N LEU A 62 27.04 -4.30 -17.16
CA LEU A 62 25.87 -5.18 -17.09
C LEU A 62 24.83 -4.88 -18.19
N VAL A 63 24.80 -3.64 -18.72
CA VAL A 63 23.75 -3.16 -19.64
C VAL A 63 23.56 -4.06 -20.88
N PRO A 64 24.62 -4.50 -21.60
CA PRO A 64 24.44 -5.36 -22.76
C PRO A 64 23.74 -6.68 -22.44
N PHE A 65 23.98 -7.25 -21.26
CA PHE A 65 23.39 -8.53 -20.84
C PHE A 65 21.94 -8.36 -20.38
N LEU A 66 21.62 -7.25 -19.70
CA LEU A 66 20.25 -6.89 -19.33
C LEU A 66 19.37 -6.65 -20.57
N ARG A 67 19.93 -6.12 -21.66
CA ARG A 67 19.24 -6.00 -22.95
C ARG A 67 18.98 -7.33 -23.67
N GLY A 68 19.35 -8.47 -23.07
CA GLY A 68 19.09 -9.80 -23.63
C GLY A 68 20.06 -10.25 -24.72
N THR A 69 21.16 -9.52 -24.99
CA THR A 69 22.07 -9.82 -26.13
C THR A 69 22.78 -11.18 -26.06
N LYS A 70 22.76 -11.83 -24.90
CA LYS A 70 23.42 -13.13 -24.62
C LYS A 70 22.45 -14.20 -24.12
N GLY A 71 21.14 -13.98 -24.26
CA GLY A 71 20.10 -14.91 -23.83
C GLY A 71 19.76 -14.83 -22.34
N ALA A 72 18.69 -15.52 -21.96
CA ALA A 72 18.05 -15.39 -20.64
C ALA A 72 19.01 -15.71 -19.47
N GLY A 73 19.87 -16.72 -19.57
CA GLY A 73 20.80 -17.07 -18.50
C GLY A 73 21.77 -15.94 -18.15
N ALA A 74 22.29 -15.23 -19.15
CA ALA A 74 23.17 -14.09 -18.94
C ALA A 74 22.42 -12.87 -18.38
N THR A 75 21.19 -12.64 -18.84
CA THR A 75 20.31 -11.60 -18.30
C THR A 75 20.02 -11.83 -16.82
N ARG A 76 19.67 -13.06 -16.43
CA ARG A 76 19.41 -13.44 -15.04
C ARG A 76 20.63 -13.24 -14.14
N ALA A 77 21.82 -13.69 -14.57
CA ALA A 77 23.06 -13.46 -13.84
C ALA A 77 23.37 -11.95 -13.68
N ALA A 78 23.13 -11.14 -14.71
CA ALA A 78 23.30 -9.69 -14.63
C ALA A 78 22.27 -9.02 -13.68
N LEU A 79 21.04 -9.50 -13.62
CA LEU A 79 20.02 -9.04 -12.67
C LEU A 79 20.35 -9.43 -11.23
N GLN A 80 20.90 -10.63 -11.01
CA GLN A 80 21.40 -11.05 -9.70
C GLN A 80 22.58 -10.18 -9.25
N ALA A 81 23.54 -9.89 -10.14
CA ALA A 81 24.60 -8.93 -9.86
C ALA A 81 24.05 -7.55 -9.50
N LEU A 82 23.06 -7.04 -10.25
CA LEU A 82 22.39 -5.78 -9.92
C LEU A 82 21.70 -5.83 -8.55
N SER A 83 21.07 -6.95 -8.21
CA SER A 83 20.45 -7.19 -6.91
C SER A 83 21.49 -7.20 -5.76
N HIS A 84 22.70 -7.73 -5.98
CA HIS A 84 23.81 -7.64 -5.02
C HIS A 84 24.30 -6.19 -4.87
N LEU A 85 24.49 -5.47 -5.98
CA LEU A 85 24.87 -4.05 -5.96
C LEU A 85 23.83 -3.18 -5.22
N ALA A 86 22.56 -3.60 -5.22
CA ALA A 86 21.45 -2.93 -4.54
C ALA A 86 21.18 -3.43 -3.11
N ALA A 87 21.86 -4.49 -2.65
CA ALA A 87 21.55 -5.14 -1.37
C ALA A 87 21.87 -4.29 -0.15
N THR A 88 22.80 -3.35 -0.27
CA THR A 88 23.24 -2.50 0.84
C THR A 88 22.26 -1.35 1.03
N PRO A 89 21.76 -1.11 2.25
CA PRO A 89 20.75 -0.08 2.55
C PRO A 89 21.25 1.36 2.38
N LEU A 90 22.51 1.56 1.97
CA LEU A 90 23.11 2.87 1.84
C LEU A 90 22.71 3.62 0.56
N LYS A 91 22.59 4.93 0.77
CA LYS A 91 22.17 5.93 -0.20
C LYS A 91 23.11 6.03 -1.40
N ASN A 92 24.42 5.87 -1.20
CA ASN A 92 25.44 6.20 -2.19
C ASN A 92 25.39 5.30 -3.43
N ARG A 93 25.40 3.96 -3.26
CA ARG A 93 25.35 3.00 -4.37
C ARG A 93 24.05 3.06 -5.15
N SER A 94 22.91 3.20 -4.47
CA SER A 94 21.61 3.39 -5.12
C SER A 94 21.61 4.63 -6.01
N MET A 95 22.19 5.74 -5.54
CA MET A 95 22.30 6.97 -6.34
C MET A 95 23.23 6.82 -7.54
N GLU A 96 24.33 6.07 -7.43
CA GLU A 96 25.18 5.76 -8.59
C GLU A 96 24.43 4.93 -9.65
N LEU A 97 23.66 3.93 -9.24
CA LEU A 97 22.84 3.12 -10.15
C LEU A 97 21.76 3.98 -10.83
N LEU A 98 21.18 4.93 -10.09
CA LEU A 98 20.23 5.91 -10.64
C LEU A 98 20.87 6.83 -11.70
N GLN A 99 22.17 7.12 -11.60
CA GLN A 99 22.90 7.90 -12.59
C GLN A 99 23.17 7.14 -13.89
N SER A 100 22.85 5.84 -13.97
CA SER A 100 22.99 5.03 -15.19
C SER A 100 21.66 4.92 -15.96
N PRO A 101 21.37 5.79 -16.96
CA PRO A 101 20.14 5.70 -17.74
C PRO A 101 20.06 4.39 -18.54
N GLY A 102 21.20 3.88 -19.02
CA GLY A 102 21.27 2.62 -19.76
C GLY A 102 20.85 1.41 -18.92
N LEU A 103 21.29 1.36 -17.67
CA LEU A 103 20.94 0.31 -16.72
C LEU A 103 19.46 0.35 -16.35
N LEU A 104 18.92 1.52 -16.04
CA LEU A 104 17.50 1.65 -15.69
C LEU A 104 16.58 1.28 -16.85
N ALA A 105 16.88 1.74 -18.07
CA ALA A 105 16.12 1.36 -19.25
C ALA A 105 16.16 -0.15 -19.50
N ALA A 106 17.31 -0.79 -19.27
CA ALA A 106 17.44 -2.23 -19.42
C ALA A 106 16.69 -3.00 -18.31
N LEU A 107 16.77 -2.57 -17.05
CA LEU A 107 15.99 -3.12 -15.94
C LEU A 107 14.49 -3.05 -16.23
N THR A 108 14.03 -1.88 -16.67
CA THR A 108 12.65 -1.63 -17.09
C THR A 108 12.21 -2.58 -18.22
N ALA A 109 13.07 -2.84 -19.21
CA ALA A 109 12.79 -3.81 -20.26
C ALA A 109 12.71 -5.24 -19.71
N CYS A 110 13.57 -5.61 -18.75
CA CYS A 110 13.51 -6.92 -18.09
C CYS A 110 12.21 -7.11 -17.29
N LEU A 111 11.71 -6.07 -16.61
CA LEU A 111 10.42 -6.11 -15.92
C LEU A 111 9.26 -6.40 -16.89
N ARG A 112 9.33 -5.88 -18.11
CA ARG A 112 8.30 -6.10 -19.15
C ARG A 112 8.54 -7.37 -19.99
N CYS A 113 9.53 -8.19 -19.63
CA CYS A 113 9.87 -9.40 -20.38
C CYS A 113 8.82 -10.50 -20.14
N SER A 114 8.50 -11.27 -21.19
CA SER A 114 7.62 -12.44 -21.09
C SER A 114 8.26 -13.63 -20.35
N ASN A 115 9.58 -13.62 -20.17
CA ASN A 115 10.29 -14.63 -19.40
C ASN A 115 10.11 -14.37 -17.89
N THR A 116 9.23 -15.15 -17.25
CA THR A 116 8.88 -14.98 -15.83
C THR A 116 10.07 -15.06 -14.88
N ALA A 117 11.06 -15.92 -15.16
CA ALA A 117 12.25 -16.03 -14.33
C ALA A 117 13.12 -14.76 -14.39
N SER A 118 13.27 -14.17 -15.57
CA SER A 118 13.99 -12.90 -15.75
C SER A 118 13.22 -11.74 -15.15
N ALA A 119 11.88 -11.73 -15.29
CA ALA A 119 11.02 -10.76 -14.63
C ALA A 119 11.13 -10.86 -13.10
N ALA A 120 11.17 -12.07 -12.52
CA ALA A 120 11.33 -12.29 -11.09
C ALA A 120 12.69 -11.76 -10.57
N ASP A 121 13.79 -12.07 -11.27
CA ASP A 121 15.10 -11.53 -10.90
C ASP A 121 15.13 -9.99 -11.04
N ALA A 122 14.41 -9.42 -12.03
CA ALA A 122 14.30 -7.97 -12.23
C ALA A 122 13.47 -7.28 -11.14
N VAL A 123 12.36 -7.88 -10.72
CA VAL A 123 11.54 -7.38 -9.61
C VAL A 123 12.33 -7.46 -8.31
N SER A 124 13.07 -8.54 -8.07
CA SER A 124 13.92 -8.68 -6.88
C SER A 124 15.01 -7.59 -6.83
N ALA A 125 15.68 -7.32 -7.96
CA ALA A 125 16.62 -6.22 -8.07
C ALA A 125 15.93 -4.85 -7.82
N LEU A 126 14.78 -4.62 -8.45
CA LEU A 126 14.01 -3.39 -8.26
C LEU A 126 13.61 -3.19 -6.79
N ARG A 127 13.10 -4.24 -6.12
CA ARG A 127 12.68 -4.20 -4.71
C ARG A 127 13.78 -3.65 -3.80
N ARG A 128 15.03 -4.10 -4.02
CA ARG A 128 16.20 -3.65 -3.25
C ARG A 128 16.55 -2.19 -3.56
N LEU A 129 16.52 -1.81 -4.84
CA LEU A 129 16.81 -0.44 -5.27
C LEU A 129 15.79 0.57 -4.72
N VAL A 130 14.50 0.26 -4.80
CA VAL A 130 13.41 1.15 -4.37
C VAL A 130 13.19 1.16 -2.85
N PHE A 131 14.00 0.43 -2.09
CA PHE A 131 14.10 0.60 -0.65
C PHE A 131 14.61 1.99 -0.27
N SER A 132 15.53 2.55 -1.08
CA SER A 132 16.00 3.92 -0.94
C SER A 132 14.95 4.91 -1.45
N ARG A 133 14.56 5.86 -0.59
CA ARG A 133 13.54 6.87 -0.91
C ARG A 133 13.87 7.71 -2.14
N ASP A 134 15.13 8.13 -2.25
CA ASP A 134 15.57 8.99 -3.35
C ASP A 134 15.61 8.22 -4.67
N PHE A 135 16.01 6.94 -4.63
CA PHE A 135 15.95 6.07 -5.80
C PHE A 135 14.50 5.84 -6.24
N ALA A 136 13.61 5.43 -5.33
CA ALA A 136 12.22 5.15 -5.65
C ALA A 136 11.54 6.37 -6.31
N ARG A 137 11.77 7.56 -5.76
CA ARG A 137 11.20 8.81 -6.30
C ARG A 137 11.71 9.10 -7.71
N ALA A 138 13.02 9.07 -7.89
CA ALA A 138 13.62 9.40 -9.17
C ALA A 138 13.34 8.34 -10.24
N TYR A 139 13.28 7.07 -9.87
CA TYR A 139 12.91 5.98 -10.77
C TYR A 139 11.44 6.10 -11.21
N LEU A 140 10.51 6.35 -10.27
CA LEU A 140 9.10 6.52 -10.59
C LEU A 140 8.84 7.76 -11.47
N GLN A 141 9.60 8.85 -11.28
CA GLN A 141 9.53 10.02 -12.17
C GLN A 141 9.95 9.69 -13.60
N ARG A 142 10.85 8.72 -13.80
CA ARG A 142 11.34 8.31 -15.13
C ARG A 142 10.43 7.28 -15.80
N ASP A 143 9.86 6.36 -15.03
CA ASP A 143 8.95 5.32 -15.54
C ASP A 143 7.74 5.13 -14.60
N PRO A 144 6.71 6.00 -14.69
CA PRO A 144 5.50 5.84 -13.88
C PRO A 144 4.75 4.54 -14.23
N GLY A 145 4.92 4.02 -15.45
CA GLY A 145 4.31 2.78 -15.91
C GLY A 145 4.89 1.52 -15.29
N VAL A 146 5.92 1.63 -14.43
CA VAL A 146 6.40 0.48 -13.64
C VAL A 146 5.31 -0.03 -12.68
N LEU A 147 4.45 0.87 -12.18
CA LEU A 147 3.42 0.51 -11.22
C LEU A 147 2.32 -0.37 -11.85
N ASP A 148 1.98 -0.14 -13.11
CA ASP A 148 1.06 -1.02 -13.85
C ASP A 148 1.68 -2.41 -14.08
N VAL A 149 2.97 -2.45 -14.42
CA VAL A 149 3.71 -3.71 -14.59
C VAL A 149 3.74 -4.52 -13.28
N LEU A 150 4.00 -3.85 -12.15
CA LEU A 150 3.95 -4.50 -10.83
C LEU A 150 2.54 -4.96 -10.48
N ALA A 151 1.50 -4.17 -10.79
CA ALA A 151 0.12 -4.55 -10.58
C ALA A 151 -0.26 -5.82 -11.37
N ASP A 152 0.16 -5.90 -12.64
CA ASP A 152 -0.06 -7.10 -13.47
C ASP A 152 0.64 -8.34 -12.91
N MET A 153 1.88 -8.17 -12.41
CA MET A 153 2.62 -9.26 -11.76
C MET A 153 2.00 -9.68 -10.43
N MET A 154 1.53 -8.72 -9.62
CA MET A 154 0.76 -8.98 -8.40
C MET A 154 -0.52 -9.78 -8.71
N MET A 155 -1.15 -9.52 -9.85
CA MET A 155 -2.35 -10.22 -10.32
C MET A 155 -2.07 -11.56 -11.01
N GLY A 156 -0.82 -11.90 -11.30
CA GLY A 156 -0.40 -13.08 -12.08
C GLY A 156 -0.98 -14.43 -11.62
N GLY A 157 -1.42 -14.51 -10.36
CA GLY A 157 -2.17 -15.65 -9.82
C GLY A 157 -3.34 -15.28 -8.91
N ALA A 158 -3.76 -14.02 -8.88
CA ALA A 158 -4.87 -13.59 -8.03
C ALA A 158 -6.22 -13.89 -8.70
N PRO A 159 -7.22 -14.42 -7.95
CA PRO A 159 -8.57 -14.57 -8.47
C PRO A 159 -9.16 -13.17 -8.76
N ARG A 160 -9.59 -12.92 -10.00
CA ARG A 160 -10.23 -11.65 -10.40
C ARG A 160 -11.57 -11.49 -9.68
N GLU A 161 -11.85 -10.28 -9.18
CA GLU A 161 -13.13 -9.92 -8.55
C GLU A 161 -14.30 -10.33 -9.47
N GLY A 162 -15.28 -11.06 -8.91
CA GLY A 162 -16.49 -11.50 -9.63
C GLY A 162 -16.44 -12.92 -10.23
N LEU A 163 -15.27 -13.58 -10.26
CA LEU A 163 -15.14 -14.96 -10.77
C LEU A 163 -15.04 -16.04 -9.68
N GLN A 164 -15.07 -15.65 -8.40
CA GLN A 164 -15.01 -16.60 -7.27
C GLN A 164 -16.33 -17.35 -7.00
N ALA A 165 -17.41 -17.09 -7.75
CA ALA A 165 -18.69 -17.73 -7.46
C ALA A 165 -18.75 -19.23 -7.83
N VAL A 166 -17.94 -19.76 -8.76
CA VAL A 166 -18.01 -21.20 -9.12
C VAL A 166 -16.67 -21.77 -9.60
N GLY A 167 -15.86 -22.26 -8.66
CA GLY A 167 -15.17 -23.57 -8.78
C GLY A 167 -14.16 -23.87 -9.90
N ARG A 168 -13.63 -22.91 -10.68
CA ARG A 168 -12.54 -23.22 -11.64
C ARG A 168 -11.47 -22.14 -11.70
N SER A 169 -10.36 -22.36 -10.99
CA SER A 169 -9.10 -21.67 -11.25
C SER A 169 -8.51 -22.20 -12.55
N VAL A 170 -8.49 -21.38 -13.61
CA VAL A 170 -7.64 -21.66 -14.77
C VAL A 170 -6.19 -21.46 -14.29
N PRO A 171 -5.31 -22.48 -14.36
CA PRO A 171 -3.92 -22.31 -13.99
C PRO A 171 -3.28 -21.32 -14.97
N SER A 172 -3.10 -20.09 -14.52
CA SER A 172 -2.28 -19.10 -15.22
C SER A 172 -0.81 -19.54 -15.12
N PRO A 173 -0.04 -19.52 -16.21
CA PRO A 173 1.41 -19.75 -16.17
C PRO A 173 2.16 -18.70 -15.32
N HIS A 174 1.46 -17.66 -14.82
CA HIS A 174 1.96 -16.62 -13.92
C HIS A 174 1.64 -16.86 -12.43
N ASN A 175 1.22 -18.07 -12.04
CA ASN A 175 0.99 -18.47 -10.63
C ASN A 175 2.29 -18.59 -9.79
N ASP A 176 3.37 -17.91 -10.18
CA ASP A 176 4.60 -17.92 -9.40
C ASP A 176 4.42 -17.08 -8.14
N LYS A 177 4.19 -17.76 -7.02
CA LYS A 177 4.02 -17.14 -5.69
C LYS A 177 5.20 -16.25 -5.31
N VAL A 178 6.41 -16.60 -5.75
CA VAL A 178 7.62 -15.82 -5.46
C VAL A 178 7.59 -14.50 -6.22
N LEU A 179 7.25 -14.53 -7.51
CA LEU A 179 7.10 -13.32 -8.32
C LEU A 179 6.02 -12.39 -7.75
N THR A 180 4.85 -12.93 -7.39
CA THR A 180 3.77 -12.15 -6.77
C THR A 180 4.23 -11.50 -5.47
N ALA A 181 4.92 -12.24 -4.61
CA ALA A 181 5.43 -11.70 -3.35
C ALA A 181 6.46 -10.59 -3.59
N GLU A 182 7.46 -10.83 -4.44
CA GLU A 182 8.50 -9.86 -4.77
C GLU A 182 7.91 -8.59 -5.42
N ALA A 183 6.91 -8.72 -6.30
CA ALA A 183 6.23 -7.59 -6.92
C ALA A 183 5.45 -6.76 -5.90
N THR A 184 4.77 -7.43 -4.97
CA THR A 184 4.03 -6.77 -3.89
C THR A 184 4.97 -6.02 -2.96
N TRP A 185 6.13 -6.59 -2.61
CA TRP A 185 7.15 -5.91 -1.81
C TRP A 185 7.75 -4.71 -2.56
N ALA A 186 8.06 -4.85 -3.85
CA ALA A 186 8.57 -3.73 -4.65
C ALA A 186 7.55 -2.57 -4.68
N ALA A 187 6.26 -2.88 -4.88
CA ALA A 187 5.19 -1.90 -4.83
C ALA A 187 5.07 -1.25 -3.44
N ALA A 188 5.13 -2.04 -2.36
CA ALA A 188 5.09 -1.54 -0.99
C ALA A 188 6.24 -0.59 -0.68
N ASN A 189 7.46 -0.92 -1.13
CA ASN A 189 8.65 -0.07 -0.98
C ASN A 189 8.50 1.25 -1.75
N ILE A 190 8.05 1.21 -3.01
CA ILE A 190 7.82 2.44 -3.79
C ILE A 190 6.78 3.33 -3.12
N LEU A 191 5.64 2.77 -2.73
CA LEU A 191 4.53 3.52 -2.15
C LEU A 191 4.84 4.05 -0.75
N SER A 192 5.63 3.35 0.05
CA SER A 192 6.05 3.83 1.37
C SER A 192 7.00 5.03 1.25
N ASN A 193 7.82 5.05 0.21
CA ASN A 193 8.85 6.05 -0.01
C ASN A 193 8.38 7.26 -0.85
N CYS A 194 7.38 7.07 -1.71
CA CYS A 194 6.97 8.04 -2.71
C CYS A 194 5.49 8.39 -2.60
N TYR A 195 5.18 9.67 -2.82
CA TYR A 195 3.81 10.05 -3.15
C TYR A 195 3.51 9.58 -4.58
N VAL A 196 2.49 8.75 -4.72
CA VAL A 196 1.97 8.30 -6.01
C VAL A 196 0.61 8.96 -6.20
N SER A 197 0.38 9.59 -7.35
CA SER A 197 -0.93 10.17 -7.62
C SER A 197 -1.99 9.07 -7.71
N ALA A 198 -3.18 9.35 -7.20
CA ALA A 198 -4.38 8.52 -7.31
C ALA A 198 -4.61 7.83 -8.67
N VAL A 199 -4.32 8.49 -9.80
CA VAL A 199 -4.53 7.92 -11.14
C VAL A 199 -3.60 6.74 -11.39
N VAL A 200 -2.31 6.91 -11.10
CA VAL A 200 -1.28 5.86 -11.26
C VAL A 200 -1.42 4.79 -10.18
N GLY A 201 -1.87 5.16 -8.97
CA GLY A 201 -2.07 4.23 -7.86
C GLY A 201 -3.27 3.28 -8.03
N GLN A 202 -4.18 3.53 -8.99
CA GLN A 202 -5.42 2.77 -9.12
C GLN A 202 -5.18 1.29 -9.43
N SER A 203 -4.33 0.97 -10.42
CA SER A 203 -4.04 -0.42 -10.82
C SER A 203 -3.46 -1.23 -9.66
N ILE A 204 -2.49 -0.65 -8.94
CA ILE A 204 -1.88 -1.28 -7.76
C ILE A 204 -2.91 -1.43 -6.63
N GLY A 205 -3.77 -0.44 -6.40
CA GLY A 205 -4.81 -0.53 -5.37
C GLY A 205 -5.77 -1.70 -5.63
N LEU A 206 -6.17 -1.92 -6.89
CA LEU A 206 -6.99 -3.06 -7.28
C LEU A 206 -6.26 -4.39 -7.12
N ALA A 207 -4.98 -4.44 -7.50
CA ALA A 207 -4.15 -5.63 -7.34
C ALA A 207 -3.95 -5.99 -5.86
N ALA A 208 -3.69 -5.00 -5.02
CA ALA A 208 -3.53 -5.18 -3.58
C ALA A 208 -4.83 -5.65 -2.92
N LEU A 209 -5.99 -5.10 -3.33
CA LEU A 209 -7.28 -5.65 -2.90
C LEU A 209 -7.37 -7.14 -3.21
N ALA A 210 -7.20 -7.53 -4.48
CA ALA A 210 -7.30 -8.93 -4.89
C ALA A 210 -6.35 -9.87 -4.13
N LEU A 211 -5.16 -9.38 -3.75
CA LEU A 211 -4.19 -10.13 -2.96
C LEU A 211 -4.59 -10.35 -1.50
N LEU A 212 -5.56 -9.60 -0.94
CA LEU A 212 -6.08 -9.87 0.41
C LEU A 212 -6.71 -11.27 0.51
N TRP A 213 -7.22 -11.83 -0.60
CA TRP A 213 -7.77 -13.20 -0.64
C TRP A 213 -6.72 -14.26 -1.00
N HIS A 214 -5.45 -13.91 -1.16
CA HIS A 214 -4.43 -14.87 -1.56
C HIS A 214 -4.19 -15.92 -0.45
N PRO A 215 -4.08 -17.23 -0.77
CA PRO A 215 -4.02 -18.29 0.24
C PRO A 215 -2.70 -18.35 1.01
N SER A 216 -1.60 -17.85 0.45
CA SER A 216 -0.33 -17.70 1.16
C SER A 216 -0.36 -16.44 2.05
N PRO A 217 0.24 -16.46 3.25
CA PRO A 217 0.23 -15.33 4.18
C PRO A 217 1.09 -14.13 3.76
N THR A 218 2.17 -14.34 2.99
CA THR A 218 3.12 -13.28 2.64
C THR A 218 2.54 -12.20 1.72
N PRO A 219 1.85 -12.53 0.59
CA PRO A 219 1.29 -11.50 -0.28
C PRO A 219 0.20 -10.62 0.36
N PRO A 220 -0.77 -11.15 1.15
CA PRO A 220 -1.77 -10.35 1.85
C PRO A 220 -1.17 -9.31 2.81
N HIS A 221 -0.15 -9.68 3.60
CA HIS A 221 0.52 -8.75 4.51
C HIS A 221 1.08 -7.53 3.76
N GLN A 222 1.75 -7.77 2.65
CA GLN A 222 2.37 -6.73 1.83
C GLN A 222 1.34 -5.93 1.03
N ALA A 223 0.25 -6.57 0.62
CA ALA A 223 -0.89 -5.90 0.05
C ALA A 223 -1.55 -4.93 1.05
N ALA A 224 -1.60 -5.27 2.34
CA ALA A 224 -2.06 -4.36 3.38
C ALA A 224 -1.13 -3.14 3.55
N VAL A 225 0.19 -3.32 3.41
CA VAL A 225 1.16 -2.19 3.38
C VAL A 225 0.88 -1.27 2.19
N VAL A 226 0.71 -1.84 1.00
CA VAL A 226 0.36 -1.12 -0.23
C VAL A 226 -0.93 -0.31 -0.05
N LEU A 227 -2.00 -0.94 0.46
CA LEU A 227 -3.28 -0.28 0.71
C LEU A 227 -3.16 0.84 1.74
N THR A 228 -2.43 0.60 2.84
CA THR A 228 -2.16 1.61 3.87
C THR A 228 -1.47 2.83 3.26
N ALA A 229 -0.43 2.63 2.45
CA ALA A 229 0.30 3.72 1.81
C ALA A 229 -0.60 4.51 0.84
N LEU A 230 -1.35 3.83 -0.04
CA LEU A 230 -2.29 4.47 -0.97
C LEU A 230 -3.35 5.29 -0.21
N LEU A 231 -4.00 4.69 0.78
CA LEU A 231 -5.04 5.36 1.57
C LEU A 231 -4.46 6.54 2.37
N LYS A 232 -3.23 6.42 2.87
CA LYS A 232 -2.56 7.50 3.61
C LYS A 232 -2.32 8.73 2.75
N TYR A 233 -1.87 8.56 1.51
CA TYR A 233 -1.54 9.66 0.60
C TYR A 233 -2.75 10.22 -0.15
N ASP A 234 -3.74 9.38 -0.50
CA ASP A 234 -4.89 9.75 -1.32
C ASP A 234 -6.18 10.03 -0.52
N PHE A 235 -6.09 10.20 0.80
CA PHE A 235 -7.25 10.25 1.71
C PHE A 235 -8.29 11.35 1.47
N THR A 236 -7.99 12.36 0.65
CA THR A 236 -8.94 13.42 0.27
C THR A 236 -9.42 13.31 -1.18
N THR A 237 -8.95 12.30 -1.91
CA THR A 237 -9.25 12.13 -3.32
C THR A 237 -10.45 11.19 -3.52
N ARG A 238 -11.13 11.34 -4.65
CA ARG A 238 -12.18 10.41 -5.09
C ARG A 238 -11.67 8.97 -5.23
N ALA A 239 -10.43 8.79 -5.64
CA ALA A 239 -9.83 7.48 -5.81
C ALA A 239 -9.64 6.78 -4.46
N GLY A 240 -9.12 7.49 -3.46
CA GLY A 240 -9.01 6.99 -2.09
C GLY A 240 -10.37 6.60 -1.53
N ARG A 241 -11.39 7.46 -1.70
CA ARG A 241 -12.77 7.16 -1.29
C ARG A 241 -13.30 5.89 -1.95
N ARG A 242 -13.21 5.78 -3.29
CA ARG A 242 -13.64 4.59 -4.04
C ARG A 242 -12.92 3.31 -3.59
N LEU A 243 -11.64 3.42 -3.24
CA LEU A 243 -10.87 2.29 -2.72
C LEU A 243 -11.40 1.85 -1.35
N ALA A 244 -11.69 2.81 -0.46
CA ALA A 244 -12.20 2.55 0.89
C ALA A 244 -13.67 2.11 0.94
N GLU A 245 -14.50 2.55 -0.01
CA GLU A 245 -15.92 2.19 -0.14
C GLU A 245 -16.15 0.76 -0.62
N ARG A 246 -15.13 0.13 -1.22
CA ARG A 246 -15.26 -1.22 -1.75
C ARG A 246 -15.53 -2.19 -0.61
N THR A 247 -16.69 -2.83 -0.65
CA THR A 247 -17.03 -3.96 0.23
C THR A 247 -15.96 -5.06 0.17
N ALA A 248 -15.30 -5.19 -0.98
CA ALA A 248 -14.14 -6.01 -1.21
C ALA A 248 -13.02 -5.72 -0.18
N LEU A 249 -12.72 -4.47 0.16
CA LEU A 249 -11.70 -4.14 1.16
C LEU A 249 -12.02 -4.75 2.52
N ALA A 250 -13.23 -4.54 3.04
CA ALA A 250 -13.63 -5.08 4.34
C ALA A 250 -13.63 -6.62 4.34
N ALA A 251 -14.19 -7.24 3.29
CA ALA A 251 -14.22 -8.70 3.17
C ALA A 251 -12.82 -9.32 3.01
N GLY A 252 -11.93 -8.66 2.25
CA GLY A 252 -10.55 -9.07 2.07
C GLY A 252 -9.74 -8.94 3.36
N LEU A 253 -9.89 -7.84 4.11
CA LEU A 253 -9.24 -7.65 5.40
C LEU A 253 -9.71 -8.69 6.42
N PHE A 254 -11.01 -8.98 6.48
CA PHE A 254 -11.54 -10.04 7.34
C PHE A 254 -10.89 -11.39 7.01
N GLU A 255 -10.89 -11.78 5.74
CA GLU A 255 -10.37 -13.09 5.33
C GLU A 255 -8.86 -13.19 5.54
N MET A 256 -8.12 -12.12 5.25
CA MET A 256 -6.69 -12.04 5.54
C MET A 256 -6.42 -12.21 7.05
N LEU A 257 -7.09 -11.43 7.90
CA LEU A 257 -6.88 -11.46 9.34
C LEU A 257 -7.30 -12.80 9.95
N ARG A 258 -8.36 -13.42 9.45
CA ARG A 258 -8.82 -14.76 9.87
C ARG A 258 -7.73 -15.81 9.62
N ARG A 259 -7.15 -15.81 8.42
CA ARG A 259 -6.05 -16.72 8.07
C ARG A 259 -4.78 -16.47 8.88
N ILE A 260 -4.48 -15.20 9.17
CA ILE A 260 -3.35 -14.84 10.05
C ILE A 260 -3.60 -15.36 11.47
N ALA A 261 -4.82 -15.28 11.99
CA ALA A 261 -5.18 -15.79 13.29
C ALA A 261 -5.02 -17.32 13.40
N GLU A 262 -5.30 -18.03 12.29
CA GLU A 262 -5.15 -19.48 12.16
C GLU A 262 -3.69 -19.93 11.89
N SER A 263 -2.79 -18.99 11.60
CA SER A 263 -1.39 -19.28 11.26
C SER A 263 -0.47 -19.31 12.49
N ASN A 264 0.53 -20.19 12.42
CA ASN A 264 1.63 -20.29 13.39
C ASN A 264 2.89 -19.53 12.94
N ASP A 265 2.78 -18.65 11.93
CA ASP A 265 3.90 -17.89 11.38
C ASP A 265 4.41 -16.84 12.39
N SER A 266 5.74 -16.70 12.54
CA SER A 266 6.35 -15.68 13.40
C SER A 266 6.01 -14.24 12.97
N GLU A 267 5.66 -14.03 11.69
CA GLU A 267 5.30 -12.70 11.15
C GLU A 267 3.83 -12.30 11.38
N ARG A 268 3.02 -13.17 12.00
CA ARG A 268 1.57 -12.98 12.20
C ARG A 268 1.21 -11.65 12.89
N ALA A 269 1.98 -11.20 13.87
CA ALA A 269 1.74 -9.94 14.59
C ALA A 269 1.92 -8.73 13.69
N GLN A 270 3.00 -8.72 12.91
CA GLN A 270 3.25 -7.67 11.93
C GLN A 270 2.18 -7.68 10.84
N ALA A 271 1.77 -8.85 10.35
CA ALA A 271 0.71 -8.98 9.36
C ALA A 271 -0.64 -8.46 9.88
N ALA A 272 -1.01 -8.80 11.11
CA ALA A 272 -2.23 -8.31 11.76
C ALA A 272 -2.19 -6.78 11.95
N LEU A 273 -1.04 -6.23 12.38
CA LEU A 273 -0.85 -4.79 12.53
C LEU A 273 -1.01 -4.05 11.19
N GLN A 274 -0.46 -4.58 10.09
CA GLN A 274 -0.64 -3.95 8.77
C GLN A 274 -2.09 -4.01 8.30
N GLY A 275 -2.81 -5.12 8.55
CA GLY A 275 -4.24 -5.20 8.29
C GLY A 275 -5.06 -4.17 9.07
N LEU A 276 -4.73 -3.98 10.34
CA LEU A 276 -5.34 -2.95 11.19
C LEU A 276 -5.02 -1.54 10.70
N LEU A 277 -3.78 -1.26 10.33
CA LEU A 277 -3.37 0.05 9.76
C LEU A 277 -4.13 0.36 8.47
N ALA A 278 -4.30 -0.63 7.58
CA ALA A 278 -5.07 -0.48 6.35
C ALA A 278 -6.54 -0.14 6.65
N ALA A 279 -7.16 -0.85 7.62
CA ALA A 279 -8.52 -0.59 8.06
C ALA A 279 -8.68 0.84 8.63
N VAL A 280 -7.74 1.26 9.49
CA VAL A 280 -7.76 2.60 10.11
C VAL A 280 -7.60 3.70 9.06
N GLU A 281 -6.67 3.56 8.12
CA GLU A 281 -6.53 4.55 7.04
C GLU A 281 -7.79 4.58 6.15
N ALA A 282 -8.41 3.45 5.86
CA ALA A 282 -9.68 3.40 5.13
C ALA A 282 -10.79 4.15 5.88
N MET A 283 -10.94 3.92 7.19
CA MET A 283 -11.89 4.66 8.03
C MET A 283 -11.62 6.17 7.99
N ARG A 284 -10.34 6.58 8.05
CA ARG A 284 -9.95 7.99 7.95
C ARG A 284 -10.38 8.61 6.63
N VAL A 285 -10.13 7.92 5.52
CA VAL A 285 -10.55 8.37 4.16
C VAL A 285 -12.07 8.53 4.11
N LEU A 286 -12.82 7.53 4.57
CA LEU A 286 -14.28 7.59 4.58
C LEU A 286 -14.79 8.76 5.42
N LEU A 287 -14.29 8.94 6.65
CA LEU A 287 -14.66 10.04 7.52
C LEU A 287 -14.27 11.42 6.94
N ALA A 288 -13.17 11.51 6.20
CA ALA A 288 -12.71 12.77 5.60
C ALA A 288 -13.48 13.16 4.32
N THR A 289 -14.09 12.19 3.63
CA THR A 289 -14.67 12.40 2.29
C THR A 289 -16.20 12.28 2.24
N TYR A 290 -16.83 11.66 3.25
CA TYR A 290 -18.28 11.61 3.37
C TYR A 290 -18.84 12.90 3.98
N GLY A 291 -19.89 13.44 3.36
CA GLY A 291 -20.65 14.56 3.92
C GLY A 291 -21.77 14.12 4.86
N ASP A 292 -22.41 15.08 5.54
CA ASP A 292 -23.51 14.78 6.48
C ASP A 292 -24.72 14.09 5.81
N GLY A 293 -24.88 14.23 4.49
CA GLY A 293 -25.95 13.57 3.72
C GLY A 293 -25.77 12.05 3.57
N GLU A 294 -24.57 11.54 3.81
CA GLU A 294 -24.18 10.16 3.52
C GLU A 294 -23.85 9.34 4.79
N VAL A 295 -24.19 9.87 5.97
CA VAL A 295 -23.86 9.31 7.29
C VAL A 295 -24.26 7.83 7.46
N ARG A 296 -25.36 7.37 6.83
CA ARG A 296 -25.79 5.96 6.90
C ARG A 296 -24.84 5.03 6.15
N GLU A 297 -24.42 5.42 4.97
CA GLU A 297 -23.52 4.62 4.14
C GLU A 297 -22.13 4.59 4.77
N LEU A 298 -21.65 5.75 5.23
CA LEU A 298 -20.45 5.86 6.06
C LEU A 298 -20.50 4.93 7.27
N ALA A 299 -21.60 4.95 8.04
CA ALA A 299 -21.76 4.09 9.21
C ALA A 299 -21.73 2.60 8.84
N ALA A 300 -22.38 2.18 7.75
CA ALA A 300 -22.33 0.80 7.30
C ALA A 300 -20.90 0.36 6.93
N LEU A 301 -20.15 1.22 6.24
CA LEU A 301 -18.75 0.94 5.87
C LEU A 301 -17.82 0.90 7.09
N LEU A 302 -17.94 1.85 8.02
CA LEU A 302 -17.15 1.86 9.25
C LEU A 302 -17.43 0.63 10.12
N LYS A 303 -18.71 0.24 10.24
CA LYS A 303 -19.09 -0.99 10.94
C LYS A 303 -18.50 -2.21 10.24
N GLY A 304 -18.61 -2.30 8.91
CA GLY A 304 -18.04 -3.41 8.13
C GLY A 304 -16.54 -3.56 8.33
N LEU A 305 -15.78 -2.46 8.29
CA LEU A 305 -14.34 -2.46 8.54
C LEU A 305 -13.98 -2.84 9.99
N ALA A 306 -14.71 -2.31 10.98
CA ALA A 306 -14.43 -2.61 12.38
C ALA A 306 -14.79 -4.07 12.74
N SER A 307 -15.92 -4.57 12.25
CA SER A 307 -16.33 -5.98 12.37
C SER A 307 -15.34 -6.90 11.65
N ALA A 308 -14.87 -6.55 10.46
CA ALA A 308 -13.87 -7.35 9.75
C ALA A 308 -12.62 -7.62 10.60
N VAL A 309 -12.18 -6.64 11.39
CA VAL A 309 -11.05 -6.81 12.30
C VAL A 309 -11.46 -7.60 13.56
N LEU A 310 -12.57 -7.24 14.21
CA LEU A 310 -13.01 -7.88 15.46
C LEU A 310 -13.37 -9.36 15.30
N ASP A 311 -14.11 -9.69 14.24
CA ASP A 311 -14.71 -11.01 14.01
C ASP A 311 -13.71 -12.00 13.39
N SER A 312 -12.58 -11.50 12.86
CA SER A 312 -11.52 -12.34 12.30
C SER A 312 -10.84 -13.25 13.34
N GLY A 313 -11.04 -13.00 14.63
CA GLY A 313 -10.33 -13.69 15.70
C GLY A 313 -8.86 -13.24 15.86
N ALA A 314 -8.33 -12.39 14.97
CA ALA A 314 -6.95 -11.90 15.03
C ALA A 314 -6.64 -11.11 16.31
N LEU A 315 -7.64 -10.54 16.98
CA LEU A 315 -7.47 -9.87 18.28
C LEU A 315 -7.72 -10.82 19.48
N GLN A 316 -8.40 -11.94 19.27
CA GLN A 316 -8.78 -12.92 20.31
C GLN A 316 -7.78 -14.06 20.45
N ALA A 317 -6.99 -14.34 19.41
CA ALA A 317 -5.91 -15.32 19.42
C ALA A 317 -4.73 -14.91 20.33
N GLY A 318 -5.00 -14.24 21.45
CA GLY A 318 -4.08 -13.81 22.51
C GLY A 318 -3.38 -14.94 23.27
N GLN A 319 -3.49 -16.19 22.79
CA GLN A 319 -2.60 -17.30 23.18
C GLN A 319 -1.43 -17.48 22.21
N CYS A 320 -1.50 -16.95 21.00
CA CYS A 320 -0.42 -17.08 20.02
C CYS A 320 0.30 -15.75 19.78
N PHE A 321 -0.28 -14.61 20.20
CA PHE A 321 0.51 -13.41 20.44
C PHE A 321 1.04 -13.62 21.84
N ASP A 322 2.34 -13.72 22.00
CA ASP A 322 2.90 -13.42 23.31
C ASP A 322 2.46 -11.98 23.61
N MET A 323 1.36 -11.79 24.35
CA MET A 323 0.78 -10.45 24.56
C MET A 323 1.73 -9.56 25.37
N ALA A 324 2.85 -10.10 25.84
CA ALA A 324 4.00 -9.34 26.30
C ALA A 324 4.64 -8.48 25.18
N SER A 325 4.48 -8.81 23.89
CA SER A 325 5.09 -8.08 22.77
C SER A 325 4.17 -7.08 22.06
N MET A 326 2.85 -7.11 22.30
CA MET A 326 1.89 -6.14 21.77
C MET A 326 1.05 -5.57 22.93
N PRO A 327 1.48 -4.45 23.54
CA PRO A 327 0.99 -4.02 24.85
C PRO A 327 -0.52 -3.70 24.93
N ASP A 328 -1.25 -3.56 23.81
CA ASP A 328 -2.58 -2.93 23.79
C ASP A 328 -3.68 -3.66 22.99
N GLY A 329 -3.59 -4.98 22.82
CA GLY A 329 -4.63 -5.78 22.11
C GLY A 329 -6.07 -5.54 22.62
N PRO A 330 -6.34 -5.65 23.94
CA PRO A 330 -7.66 -5.37 24.50
C PRO A 330 -8.15 -3.92 24.31
N ALA A 331 -7.24 -2.95 24.40
CA ALA A 331 -7.54 -1.54 24.17
C ALA A 331 -7.94 -1.30 22.71
N THR A 332 -7.23 -1.93 21.77
CA THR A 332 -7.53 -1.87 20.33
C THR A 332 -8.92 -2.45 20.05
N ALA A 333 -9.23 -3.63 20.59
CA ALA A 333 -10.54 -4.27 20.44
C ALA A 333 -11.67 -3.41 21.05
N SER A 334 -11.40 -2.79 22.21
CA SER A 334 -12.35 -1.87 22.86
C SER A 334 -12.63 -0.63 22.00
N ALA A 335 -11.58 -0.03 21.42
CA ALA A 335 -11.71 1.12 20.54
C ALA A 335 -12.47 0.78 19.24
N LEU A 336 -12.21 -0.37 18.62
CA LEU A 336 -12.97 -0.88 17.48
C LEU A 336 -14.45 -1.09 17.81
N ARG A 337 -14.77 -1.68 18.97
CA ARG A 337 -16.16 -1.78 19.44
C ARG A 337 -16.81 -0.41 19.62
N GLY A 338 -16.04 0.59 20.08
CA GLY A 338 -16.48 1.98 20.14
C GLY A 338 -16.87 2.54 18.76
N VAL A 339 -16.10 2.22 17.72
CA VAL A 339 -16.43 2.58 16.32
C VAL A 339 -17.70 1.88 15.85
N CYS A 340 -17.83 0.56 16.08
CA CYS A 340 -19.05 -0.19 15.75
C CYS A 340 -20.29 0.42 16.43
N ALA A 341 -20.23 0.67 17.74
CA ALA A 341 -21.36 1.21 18.48
C ALA A 341 -21.74 2.63 18.00
N ALA A 342 -20.75 3.46 17.62
CA ALA A 342 -21.02 4.77 17.05
C ALA A 342 -21.70 4.68 15.67
N ALA A 343 -21.25 3.76 14.83
CA ALA A 343 -21.87 3.48 13.54
C ALA A 343 -23.30 2.94 13.70
N GLU A 344 -23.55 2.02 14.62
CA GLU A 344 -24.88 1.45 14.87
C GLU A 344 -25.89 2.53 15.29
N ARG A 345 -25.52 3.40 16.23
CA ARG A 345 -26.36 4.55 16.62
C ARG A 345 -26.69 5.46 15.43
N ALA A 346 -25.76 5.61 14.48
CA ALA A 346 -25.99 6.39 13.26
C ALA A 346 -26.95 5.69 12.29
N LEU A 347 -26.92 4.35 12.21
CA LEU A 347 -27.84 3.54 11.41
C LEU A 347 -29.27 3.55 11.97
N GLU A 348 -29.44 3.34 13.28
CA GLU A 348 -30.74 3.26 13.98
C GLU A 348 -31.56 4.55 13.86
N CYS A 349 -30.91 5.71 13.98
CA CYS A 349 -31.59 7.01 13.94
C CYS A 349 -32.36 7.26 12.63
N LYS A 350 -31.92 6.67 11.50
CA LYS A 350 -32.59 6.87 10.21
C LYS A 350 -33.79 5.92 10.03
N GLN A 351 -33.76 4.72 10.62
CA GLN A 351 -34.92 3.82 10.59
C GLN A 351 -36.11 4.44 11.33
N LEU A 352 -35.89 5.00 12.52
CA LEU A 352 -36.95 5.69 13.28
C LEU A 352 -37.56 6.87 12.51
N GLN A 353 -36.78 7.57 11.70
CA GLN A 353 -37.28 8.69 10.89
C GLN A 353 -37.99 8.27 9.60
N GLN A 354 -37.57 7.17 8.96
CA GLN A 354 -38.30 6.63 7.81
C GLN A 354 -39.72 6.20 8.21
N LEU A 355 -39.90 5.74 9.45
CA LEU A 355 -41.22 5.43 10.00
C LEU A 355 -42.08 6.67 10.31
N GLN A 356 -41.49 7.85 10.48
CA GLN A 356 -42.21 9.07 10.88
C GLN A 356 -42.55 10.02 9.72
N GLN A 357 -42.06 9.82 8.49
CA GLN A 357 -42.36 10.73 7.36
C GLN A 357 -42.68 10.03 6.01
N PRO A 358 -43.80 9.28 5.89
CA PRO A 358 -44.20 8.73 4.59
C PRO A 358 -44.67 9.78 3.57
N GLN A 359 -45.23 10.92 4.02
CA GLN A 359 -46.08 11.77 3.16
C GLN A 359 -45.37 12.95 2.45
N GLN A 360 -44.15 13.35 2.88
CA GLN A 360 -43.41 14.46 2.25
C GLN A 360 -42.24 14.02 1.34
N GLN A 361 -41.85 12.75 1.34
CA GLN A 361 -40.62 12.31 0.68
C GLN A 361 -40.75 12.10 -0.84
N GLN A 362 -41.96 11.87 -1.35
CA GLN A 362 -42.17 11.52 -2.75
C GLN A 362 -41.98 12.71 -3.72
N GLN A 363 -42.28 13.94 -3.29
CA GLN A 363 -42.08 15.14 -4.13
C GLN A 363 -40.61 15.65 -4.14
N GLN A 364 -39.84 15.45 -3.06
CA GLN A 364 -38.44 15.91 -3.01
C GLN A 364 -37.45 15.00 -3.76
N GLN A 365 -37.78 13.72 -3.95
CA GLN A 365 -36.87 12.77 -4.61
C GLN A 365 -36.68 13.05 -6.11
N GLN A 366 -37.70 13.57 -6.81
CA GLN A 366 -37.57 13.89 -8.24
C GLN A 366 -36.68 15.12 -8.50
N GLN A 367 -36.70 16.15 -7.65
CA GLN A 367 -35.80 17.30 -7.83
C GLN A 367 -34.34 16.99 -7.44
N GLN A 368 -34.11 16.14 -6.43
CA GLN A 368 -32.74 15.79 -6.03
C GLN A 368 -32.03 14.91 -7.06
N GLN A 369 -32.71 14.03 -7.79
CA GLN A 369 -32.05 13.20 -8.81
C GLN A 369 -31.51 14.02 -9.99
N GLN A 370 -32.16 15.11 -10.37
CA GLN A 370 -31.67 15.99 -11.45
C GLN A 370 -30.45 16.84 -11.01
N LEU A 371 -30.39 17.27 -9.76
CA LEU A 371 -29.24 18.02 -9.22
C LEU A 371 -28.04 17.12 -8.88
N ARG A 372 -28.27 15.87 -8.48
CA ARG A 372 -27.19 14.93 -8.13
C ARG A 372 -26.33 14.56 -9.34
N GLY A 373 -26.95 14.39 -10.52
CA GLY A 373 -26.22 14.10 -11.76
C GLY A 373 -25.29 15.24 -12.22
N LEU A 374 -25.59 16.50 -11.87
CA LEU A 374 -24.80 17.67 -12.25
C LEU A 374 -23.70 18.03 -11.22
N LEU A 375 -23.88 17.67 -9.95
CA LEU A 375 -22.92 17.98 -8.87
C LEU A 375 -21.95 16.84 -8.54
N ASP A 376 -22.23 15.60 -8.94
CA ASP A 376 -21.36 14.43 -8.74
C ASP A 376 -20.03 14.47 -9.54
N GLY A 377 -19.82 15.54 -10.33
CA GLY A 377 -18.59 15.80 -11.09
C GLY A 377 -17.54 16.65 -10.37
N LEU A 378 -17.90 17.45 -9.36
CA LEU A 378 -16.99 18.41 -8.71
C LEU A 378 -16.62 17.95 -7.31
N CYS A 379 -15.60 17.10 -7.22
CA CYS A 379 -15.06 16.62 -5.96
C CYS A 379 -14.55 17.79 -5.10
N CYS A 380 -14.77 17.72 -3.78
CA CYS A 380 -14.51 18.80 -2.82
C CYS A 380 -13.03 19.18 -2.64
N CYS A 381 -12.10 18.52 -3.33
CA CYS A 381 -10.65 18.65 -3.15
C CYS A 381 -10.04 20.00 -3.61
N GLY A 382 -10.85 20.98 -3.98
CA GLY A 382 -10.40 22.35 -4.26
C GLY A 382 -11.39 23.45 -3.90
N ARG A 383 -12.52 23.13 -3.23
CA ARG A 383 -13.44 24.21 -2.79
C ARG A 383 -12.81 24.98 -1.63
N PRO A 384 -12.79 26.32 -1.69
CA PRO A 384 -12.37 27.11 -0.55
C PRO A 384 -13.23 26.74 0.65
N PRO A 385 -12.63 26.57 1.85
CA PRO A 385 -13.39 26.18 3.02
C PRO A 385 -14.49 27.20 3.30
N GLU A 386 -15.70 26.70 3.47
CA GLU A 386 -16.91 27.48 3.74
C GLU A 386 -17.58 27.01 5.04
N CYS A 387 -18.45 27.85 5.59
CA CYS A 387 -19.28 27.45 6.71
C CYS A 387 -20.27 26.36 6.27
N ALA A 388 -20.25 25.21 6.94
CA ALA A 388 -21.11 24.06 6.63
C ALA A 388 -22.63 24.34 6.74
N VAL A 389 -23.02 25.47 7.35
CA VAL A 389 -24.43 25.89 7.48
C VAL A 389 -24.79 26.98 6.49
N CYS A 390 -24.08 28.11 6.53
CA CYS A 390 -24.45 29.31 5.77
C CYS A 390 -23.61 29.56 4.51
N GLY A 391 -22.63 28.71 4.18
CA GLY A 391 -21.80 28.85 2.97
C GLY A 391 -20.81 30.02 2.98
N LYS A 392 -20.74 30.81 4.06
CA LYS A 392 -19.77 31.92 4.15
C LYS A 392 -18.34 31.41 4.05
N THR A 393 -17.52 32.07 3.24
CA THR A 393 -16.11 31.71 2.99
C THR A 393 -15.17 32.71 3.64
N ARG A 394 -13.87 32.34 3.76
CA ARG A 394 -12.82 33.29 4.18
C ARG A 394 -12.62 34.45 3.19
N ALA A 395 -12.93 34.25 1.91
CA ALA A 395 -12.86 35.32 0.90
C ALA A 395 -13.84 36.45 1.23
N GLY A 396 -14.95 36.16 1.91
CA GLY A 396 -15.87 37.16 2.45
C GLY A 396 -15.44 37.78 3.80
N GLY A 397 -14.17 37.65 4.19
CA GLY A 397 -13.65 38.19 5.46
C GLY A 397 -14.07 37.42 6.72
N VAL A 398 -14.69 36.23 6.57
CA VAL A 398 -15.24 35.48 7.70
C VAL A 398 -14.22 34.53 8.30
N ALA A 399 -13.97 34.65 9.60
CA ALA A 399 -13.16 33.71 10.35
C ALA A 399 -13.90 32.37 10.52
N LEU A 400 -13.35 31.31 9.91
CA LEU A 400 -13.89 29.96 9.99
C LEU A 400 -13.19 29.13 11.07
N ARG A 401 -13.97 28.62 12.01
CA ARG A 401 -13.56 27.75 13.13
C ARG A 401 -13.81 26.28 12.78
N ARG A 402 -12.94 25.38 13.22
CA ARG A 402 -13.12 23.93 13.04
C ARG A 402 -14.10 23.38 14.09
N CYS A 403 -14.87 22.36 13.75
CA CYS A 403 -15.56 21.56 14.77
C CYS A 403 -14.54 21.01 15.77
N ARG A 404 -14.78 21.16 17.07
CA ARG A 404 -13.84 20.71 18.11
C ARG A 404 -13.66 19.19 18.13
N GLY A 405 -14.73 18.43 17.86
CA GLY A 405 -14.68 16.97 17.88
C GLY A 405 -14.12 16.37 16.59
N CYS A 406 -14.66 16.76 15.43
CA CYS A 406 -14.33 16.09 14.16
C CYS A 406 -13.51 16.94 13.17
N GLY A 407 -13.29 18.21 13.48
CA GLY A 407 -12.66 19.18 12.57
C GLY A 407 -11.24 18.84 12.09
N PRO A 408 -10.43 18.05 12.82
CA PRO A 408 -9.16 17.52 12.31
C PRO A 408 -9.33 16.53 11.13
N VAL A 409 -10.45 15.82 11.05
CA VAL A 409 -10.68 14.74 10.07
C VAL A 409 -11.62 15.18 8.94
N THR A 410 -12.79 15.75 9.26
CA THR A 410 -13.91 15.95 8.30
C THR A 410 -13.85 17.28 7.54
N ALA A 411 -12.82 18.10 7.78
CA ALA A 411 -12.69 19.48 7.28
C ALA A 411 -13.85 20.44 7.62
N VAL A 412 -14.89 20.03 8.37
CA VAL A 412 -16.07 20.85 8.70
C VAL A 412 -15.68 22.14 9.43
N ARG A 413 -16.27 23.26 9.01
CA ARG A 413 -16.04 24.61 9.56
C ARG A 413 -17.33 25.38 9.82
N TYR A 414 -17.26 26.30 10.78
CA TYR A 414 -18.35 27.20 11.16
C TYR A 414 -17.88 28.65 11.27
N CYS A 415 -18.70 29.61 10.87
CA CYS A 415 -18.43 31.04 11.09
C CYS A 415 -18.79 31.50 12.52
N SER A 416 -19.74 30.83 13.17
CA SER A 416 -20.29 31.20 14.47
C SER A 416 -20.69 29.97 15.29
N GLU A 417 -20.81 30.15 16.60
CA GLU A 417 -21.33 29.10 17.50
C GLU A 417 -22.78 28.75 17.17
N ALA A 418 -23.59 29.74 16.77
CA ALA A 418 -24.95 29.51 16.30
C ALA A 418 -25.01 28.57 15.09
N CYS A 419 -24.14 28.75 14.09
CA CYS A 419 -24.03 27.81 12.97
C CYS A 419 -23.57 26.42 13.42
N CYS A 420 -22.66 26.32 14.40
CA CYS A 420 -22.24 25.04 14.96
C CYS A 420 -23.43 24.31 15.62
N GLN A 421 -24.17 24.99 16.51
CA GLN A 421 -25.34 24.44 17.20
C GLN A 421 -26.45 24.04 16.21
N GLU A 422 -26.70 24.88 15.20
CA GLU A 422 -27.67 24.57 14.16
C GLU A 422 -27.27 23.33 13.36
N HIS A 423 -25.99 23.21 12.97
CA HIS A 423 -25.48 22.03 12.28
C HIS A 423 -25.60 20.76 13.13
N TRP A 424 -25.27 20.90 14.42
CA TRP A 424 -25.33 19.83 15.41
C TRP A 424 -26.73 19.24 15.55
N VAL A 425 -27.75 20.10 15.69
CA VAL A 425 -29.14 19.70 15.94
C VAL A 425 -29.87 19.35 14.64
N LYS A 426 -29.83 20.23 13.62
CA LYS A 426 -30.68 20.10 12.43
C LYS A 426 -30.09 19.22 11.35
N ARG A 427 -28.76 19.20 11.19
CA ARG A 427 -28.07 18.50 10.09
C ARG A 427 -27.35 17.23 10.52
N ARG A 428 -27.65 16.72 11.72
CA ARG A 428 -27.19 15.40 12.21
C ARG A 428 -25.68 15.27 12.34
N HIS A 429 -24.98 16.41 12.43
CA HIS A 429 -23.53 16.42 12.57
C HIS A 429 -23.06 15.69 13.84
N ARG A 430 -23.89 15.63 14.88
CA ARG A 430 -23.62 14.86 16.11
C ARG A 430 -23.18 13.42 15.82
N ARG A 431 -23.85 12.70 14.91
CA ARG A 431 -23.53 11.29 14.63
C ARG A 431 -22.20 11.13 13.90
N LEU A 432 -21.94 12.00 12.92
CA LEU A 432 -20.64 12.07 12.27
C LEU A 432 -19.54 12.37 13.31
N CYS A 433 -19.79 13.31 14.21
CA CYS A 433 -18.85 13.68 15.28
C CYS A 433 -18.57 12.50 16.24
N GLU A 434 -19.60 11.77 16.67
CA GLU A 434 -19.45 10.57 17.51
C GLU A 434 -18.61 9.48 16.83
N MET A 435 -18.84 9.22 15.52
CA MET A 435 -18.02 8.26 14.76
C MET A 435 -16.56 8.72 14.65
N VAL A 436 -16.31 10.01 14.39
CA VAL A 436 -14.95 10.55 14.31
C VAL A 436 -14.24 10.48 15.66
N GLN A 437 -14.94 10.79 16.77
CA GLN A 437 -14.35 10.67 18.10
C GLN A 437 -14.00 9.23 18.45
N ALA A 438 -14.85 8.27 18.10
CA ALA A 438 -14.54 6.85 18.26
C ALA A 438 -13.33 6.43 17.42
N TYR A 439 -13.25 6.89 16.18
CA TYR A 439 -12.10 6.70 15.30
C TYR A 439 -10.82 7.31 15.87
N CYS A 440 -10.85 8.54 16.41
CA CYS A 440 -9.66 9.17 17.00
C CYS A 440 -9.11 8.33 18.15
N LYS A 441 -9.97 7.80 19.03
CA LYS A 441 -9.55 6.90 20.10
C LYS A 441 -8.89 5.63 19.56
N LEU A 442 -9.45 5.03 18.51
CA LEU A 442 -8.83 3.90 17.83
C LEU A 442 -7.45 4.27 17.26
N ARG A 443 -7.35 5.43 16.62
CA ARG A 443 -6.10 5.90 16.02
C ARG A 443 -5.01 6.09 17.07
N ASP A 444 -5.33 6.70 18.20
CA ASP A 444 -4.39 6.93 19.30
C ASP A 444 -3.81 5.60 19.80
N VAL A 445 -4.67 4.60 20.02
CA VAL A 445 -4.23 3.24 20.43
C VAL A 445 -3.34 2.59 19.36
N VAL A 446 -3.72 2.68 18.09
CA VAL A 446 -2.96 2.08 16.98
C VAL A 446 -1.59 2.74 16.79
N ASP A 447 -1.50 4.06 16.96
CA ASP A 447 -0.23 4.78 16.86
C ASP A 447 0.71 4.46 18.04
N VAL A 448 0.18 4.20 19.24
CA VAL A 448 0.96 3.67 20.38
C VAL A 448 1.53 2.29 20.04
N VAL A 449 0.66 1.38 19.58
CA VAL A 449 1.07 0.03 19.15
C VAL A 449 2.14 0.09 18.07
N ARG A 450 1.96 0.92 17.04
CA ARG A 450 2.94 1.06 15.95
C ARG A 450 4.29 1.57 16.43
N SER A 451 4.29 2.49 17.40
CA SER A 451 5.53 3.07 17.93
C SER A 451 6.30 2.04 18.76
N GLY A 452 5.61 1.21 19.54
CA GLY A 452 6.24 0.13 20.30
C GLY A 452 6.82 -1.01 19.44
N CYS A 453 6.36 -1.19 18.20
CA CYS A 453 6.93 -2.17 17.27
C CYS A 453 8.14 -1.65 16.46
N ALA A 454 8.45 -0.35 16.55
CA ALA A 454 9.57 0.24 15.82
C ALA A 454 10.87 0.27 16.63
N GLU A 455 10.77 -0.02 17.93
CA GLU A 455 11.89 -0.23 18.87
C GLU A 455 12.28 -1.70 18.90
#